data_AF-A0A1F3T459-F1
#
_entry.id   AF-A0A1F3T459-F1
#
_cell.length_a   1.000
_cell.length_b   1.000
_cell.length_c   1.000
_cell.angle_alpha   90.00
_cell.angle_beta   90.00
_cell.angle_gamma   90.00
#
_symmetry.space_group_name_H-M   'P 1'
#
loop_
_entity.id
_entity.type
_entity.pdbx_description
1 polymer ?
#
loop_
_entity_poly.entity_id
_entity_poly.type
_entity_poly.pdbx_seq_one_letter_code
_entity_poly.pdbx_strand_id
1 'polypeptide(L)' 'MAQDISPITGILEEDKVYIDFGEHEGKSILEVCDTEPDFYDFLVKQKIDGKCAIRRSRDKSFRLHVSQTVL' A
#
# COMPACT_ATOMS: atom_id res chain seq x y z
N MET A 1 -12.30 21.60 -0.95
CA MET A 1 -11.40 20.85 -0.04
C MET A 1 -10.87 19.69 -0.85
N ALA A 2 -9.60 19.75 -1.25
CA ALA A 2 -8.96 18.61 -1.89
C ALA A 2 -9.02 17.48 -0.87
N GLN A 3 -9.72 16.39 -1.19
CA GLN A 3 -9.55 15.17 -0.42
C GLN A 3 -8.12 14.77 -0.70
N ASP A 4 -7.25 14.79 0.31
CA ASP A 4 -5.87 14.29 0.18
C ASP A 4 -5.95 12.79 -0.11
N ILE A 5 -6.02 12.48 -1.40
CA ILE A 5 -6.09 11.11 -1.92
C ILE A 5 -4.68 10.54 -1.76
N SER A 6 -4.55 9.43 -1.03
CA SER A 6 -3.24 8.78 -0.90
C SER A 6 -2.74 8.35 -2.28
N PRO A 7 -1.46 8.61 -2.60
CA PRO A 7 -0.88 8.19 -3.86
C PRO A 7 -0.84 6.66 -4.03
N ILE A 8 -0.92 5.89 -2.94
CA ILE A 8 -0.88 4.42 -2.95
C ILE A 8 -2.31 3.85 -2.86
N THR A 9 -3.05 4.30 -1.85
CA THR A 9 -4.33 3.70 -1.44
C THR A 9 -5.55 4.41 -2.01
N GLY A 10 -5.36 5.61 -2.58
CA GLY A 10 -6.43 6.39 -3.18
C GLY A 10 -7.38 6.94 -2.11
N ILE A 11 -8.65 6.54 -2.20
CA ILE A 11 -9.72 6.95 -1.28
C ILE A 11 -9.72 6.18 0.06
N LEU A 12 -8.82 5.20 0.21
CA LEU A 12 -8.73 4.36 1.41
C LEU A 12 -7.76 4.98 2.42
N GLU A 13 -8.10 4.88 3.70
CA GLU A 13 -7.24 5.32 4.80
C GLU A 13 -5.99 4.42 4.90
N GLU A 14 -4.82 5.03 4.94
CA GLU A 14 -3.52 4.34 4.93
C GLU A 14 -3.28 3.49 6.20
N ASP A 15 -3.94 3.79 7.32
CA ASP A 15 -3.86 2.99 8.54
C ASP A 15 -4.60 1.64 8.43
N LYS A 16 -5.54 1.53 7.49
CA LYS A 16 -6.37 0.32 7.27
C LYS A 16 -5.87 -0.56 6.13
N VAL A 17 -4.82 -0.11 5.43
CA VAL A 17 -4.17 -0.87 4.36
C VAL A 17 -2.85 -1.40 4.89
N TYR A 18 -2.70 -2.72 4.83
CA TYR A 18 -1.54 -3.44 5.32
C TYR A 18 -0.79 -4.08 4.17
N ILE A 19 0.53 -4.13 4.26
CA ILE A 19 1.37 -4.83 3.29
C ILE A 19 1.24 -6.33 3.52
N ASP A 20 1.07 -7.08 2.44
CA ASP A 20 0.85 -8.54 2.47
C ASP A 20 2.01 -9.32 1.80
N PHE A 21 3.20 -8.71 1.76
CA PHE A 21 4.37 -9.28 1.11
C PHE A 21 5.68 -8.72 1.65
N GLY A 22 6.78 -9.45 1.45
CA GLY A 22 8.13 -8.99 1.76
C GLY A 22 8.40 -8.85 3.26
N GLU A 23 9.43 -8.07 3.61
CA GLU A 23 9.84 -7.89 5.02
C GLU A 23 8.92 -6.96 5.82
N HIS A 24 8.11 -6.14 5.14
CA HIS A 24 7.17 -5.21 5.76
C HIS A 24 5.75 -5.79 5.86
N GLU A 25 5.59 -7.10 5.66
CA GLU A 25 4.30 -7.78 5.82
C GLU A 25 3.68 -7.49 7.21
N GLY A 26 2.40 -7.13 7.22
CA GLY A 26 1.66 -6.80 8.42
C GLY A 26 1.76 -5.34 8.87
N LYS A 27 2.71 -4.54 8.32
CA LYS A 27 2.78 -3.10 8.58
C LYS A 27 1.72 -2.35 7.78
N SER A 28 1.15 -1.29 8.36
CA SER A 28 0.23 -0.40 7.65
C SER A 28 0.99 0.56 6.73
N ILE A 29 0.33 1.08 5.70
CA ILE A 29 0.93 2.07 4.80
C ILE A 29 1.30 3.34 5.55
N LEU A 30 0.50 3.74 6.55
CA LEU A 30 0.80 4.86 7.42
C LEU A 30 2.08 4.62 8.25
N GLU A 31 2.22 3.43 8.82
CA GLU A 31 3.40 3.08 9.61
C GLU A 31 4.67 3.05 8.75
N VAL A 32 4.57 2.50 7.54
CA VAL A 32 5.68 2.54 6.57
C VAL A 32 6.03 3.96 6.14
N CYS A 33 5.04 4.84 5.96
CA CYS A 33 5.30 6.24 5.63
C CYS A 33 6.13 6.96 6.71
N ASP A 34 5.90 6.63 7.99
CA ASP A 34 6.58 7.25 9.13
C ASP A 34 7.95 6.59 9.42
N THR A 35 8.02 5.26 9.31
CA THR A 35 9.20 4.48 9.70
C THR A 35 10.17 4.20 8.55
N GLU A 36 9.66 4.03 7.32
CA GLU A 36 10.40 3.51 6.17
C GLU A 36 10.08 4.32 4.89
N PRO A 37 10.50 5.60 4.81
CA PRO A 37 10.16 6.49 3.71
C PRO A 37 10.66 6.01 2.33
N ASP A 38 11.82 5.33 2.28
CA ASP A 38 12.34 4.73 1.05
C ASP A 38 11.43 3.61 0.51
N PHE A 39 10.87 2.80 1.41
CA PHE A 39 9.92 1.75 1.02
C PHE A 39 8.58 2.36 0.60
N TYR A 40 8.15 3.44 1.24
CA TYR A 40 6.96 4.18 0.82
C TYR A 40 7.10 4.70 -0.63
N ASP A 41 8.24 5.32 -0.97
CA ASP A 41 8.51 5.80 -2.34
C ASP A 41 8.52 4.65 -3.36
N PHE A 42 9.07 3.48 -2.97
CA PHE A 42 8.97 2.27 -3.77
C PHE A 42 7.52 1.86 -4.03
N LEU A 43 6.65 1.83 -3.02
CA LEU A 43 5.23 1.49 -3.19
C LEU A 43 4.50 2.48 -4.10
N VAL A 44 4.82 3.77 -4.01
CA VAL A 44 4.30 4.80 -4.92
C VAL A 44 4.71 4.50 -6.35
N LYS A 45 5.98 4.17 -6.61
CA LYS A 45 6.46 3.77 -7.94
C LYS A 45 5.74 2.53 -8.46
N GLN A 46 5.60 1.49 -7.64
CA GLN A 46 4.86 0.27 -8.04
C GLN A 46 3.39 0.55 -8.35
N LYS A 47 2.78 1.52 -7.64
CA LYS A 47 1.41 1.95 -7.90
C LYS A 47 1.29 2.66 -9.26
N ILE A 48 2.23 3.54 -9.57
CA ILE A 48 2.30 4.23 -10.86
C ILE A 48 2.50 3.23 -12.00
N ASP A 49 3.32 2.20 -11.78
CA ASP A 49 3.58 1.12 -12.74
C ASP A 49 2.39 0.14 -12.89
N GLY A 50 1.31 0.33 -12.12
CA GLY A 50 0.13 -0.53 -12.17
C GLY A 50 0.34 -1.90 -11.52
N LYS A 51 1.43 -2.09 -10.78
CA LYS A 51 1.77 -3.35 -10.10
C LYS A 51 1.15 -3.48 -8.72
N CYS A 52 0.61 -2.40 -8.13
CA CYS A 52 -0.08 -2.46 -6.84
C CYS A 52 -1.57 -2.76 -6.98
N ALA A 53 -2.05 -3.78 -6.25
CA ALA A 53 -3.46 -4.06 -6.07
C ALA A 53 -3.84 -4.11 -4.59
N ILE A 54 -5.01 -3.56 -4.26
CA ILE A 54 -5.55 -3.59 -2.90
C ILE A 54 -6.76 -4.53 -2.88
N ARG A 55 -6.73 -5.50 -1.97
CA ARG A 55 -7.83 -6.45 -1.76
C ARG A 55 -8.41 -6.26 -0.37
N ARG A 56 -9.74 -6.32 -0.26
CA ARG A 56 -10.44 -6.25 1.03
C ARG A 56 -10.56 -7.65 1.62
N SER A 57 -10.15 -7.82 2.86
CA SER A 57 -10.31 -9.07 3.61
C SER A 57 -11.61 -9.09 4.42
N ARG A 58 -11.99 -10.28 4.91
CA ARG A 58 -13.24 -10.50 5.66
C ARG A 58 -13.28 -9.77 7.01
N ASP A 59 -12.11 -9.51 7.58
CA ASP A 59 -11.90 -8.75 8.83
C ASP A 59 -12.00 -7.23 8.64
N LYS A 60 -12.43 -6.76 7.45
CA LYS A 60 -12.53 -5.34 7.07
C LYS A 60 -11.20 -4.61 6.91
N SER A 61 -10.06 -5.30 7.03
CA SER A 61 -8.75 -4.79 6.62
C SER A 61 -8.60 -4.80 5.10
N PHE A 62 -7.68 -3.97 4.62
CA PHE A 62 -7.24 -3.96 3.23
C PHE A 62 -5.80 -4.47 3.16
N ARG A 63 -5.50 -5.29 2.16
CA ARG A 63 -4.18 -5.86 1.92
C ARG A 63 -3.64 -5.34 0.60
N LEU A 64 -2.51 -4.66 0.66
CA LEU A 64 -1.73 -4.22 -0.48
C LEU A 64 -0.83 -5.37 -0.93
N HIS A 65 -0.99 -5.74 -2.19
CA HIS A 65 -0.18 -6.72 -2.88
C HIS A 65 0.51 -6.04 -4.07
N VAL A 66 1.79 -6.35 -4.29
CA VAL A 66 2.52 -5.99 -5.51
C VAL A 66 2.58 -7.21 -6.42
N SER A 67 1.96 -7.12 -7.58
CA SER A 67 2.07 -8.10 -8.66
C SER A 67 3.47 -8.04 -9.26
N GLN A 68 4.35 -8.95 -8.85
CA GLN A 68 5.48 -9.33 -9.69
C GLN A 68 4.92 -10.13 -10.86
N THR A 69 4.82 -9.50 -12.03
CA THR A 69 4.80 -10.25 -13.28
C THR A 69 6.15 -10.92 -13.39
N VAL A 70 6.25 -12.17 -12.92
CA VAL A 70 7.29 -13.10 -13.35
C VAL A 70 7.09 -13.28 -14.85
N LEU A 71 7.92 -12.60 -15.63
CA LEU A 71 8.12 -12.85 -17.06
C LEU A 71 9.10 -14.02 -17.21
#